data_AF-A0A662VRR7-F1
#
_entry.id   AF-A0A662VRR7-F1
#
_cell.length_a   1.000
_cell.length_b   1.000
_cell.length_c   1.000
_cell.angle_alpha   90.00
_cell.angle_beta   90.00
_cell.angle_gamma   90.00
#
_symmetry.space_group_name_H-M   'P 1'
#
loop_
_entity.id
_entity.type
_entity.pdbx_description
1 polymer ?
#
loop_
_entity_poly.entity_id
_entity_poly.type
_entity_poly.pdbx_seq_one_letter_code
_entity_poly.pdbx_strand_id
1 'polypeptide(L)'
;MSMIKIISLRDFMDALVEQYPVYGDFLKYHAIRIGDLPSNISENLIKVGLLYDRIKFMTRGMLRAYIRLAALKKRFVPYSEFLTYLEVKKDTGEEINLQEFIEQVEDLTTEIVRGYYDVSEDPNPEDYINLDNPNEGWRIFELVFTPTVFSGEKIWVLEIETKSTLEKLNSDSSINRLSKFIVVDPLMYRIRKDEIQKIKKEIIDRTGEDIVLSVYEFLDVIGIEREEFNEEWKDVRKSAEKILKKDFPFLAYSDEIWKIKEAKREFERAKSIIHKPELTQSDCRDIILKSSRALEAVLSVIFHVSKGTPVGERSLGQILYVLKSEIENRFGEDVFRDLEFIREKRNIVAHPTPIKATYEDALKVFKKVELFFDLFFLEIGLRGD
;
A
#
# COMPACT_ATOMS: atom_id res chain seq x y z
N MET A 1 4.42 30.75 17.82
CA MET A 1 3.84 29.45 18.21
C MET A 1 2.61 29.29 17.35
N SER A 2 2.66 28.45 16.32
CA SER A 2 1.50 28.14 15.49
C SER A 2 0.42 27.50 16.37
N MET A 3 -0.83 27.92 16.18
CA MET A 3 -1.96 27.35 16.91
C MET A 3 -2.16 25.90 16.47
N ILE A 4 -2.50 25.04 17.43
CA ILE A 4 -2.64 23.60 17.22
C ILE A 4 -4.12 23.27 17.11
N LYS A 5 -4.51 22.59 16.03
CA LYS A 5 -5.89 22.12 15.81
C LYS A 5 -6.03 20.67 16.22
N ILE A 6 -7.19 20.32 16.77
CA ILE A 6 -7.52 18.96 17.21
C ILE A 6 -8.44 18.30 16.18
N ILE A 7 -8.08 17.10 15.74
CA ILE A 7 -8.87 16.21 14.89
C ILE A 7 -9.18 14.94 15.68
N SER A 8 -10.34 14.34 15.43
CA SER A 8 -10.72 13.03 15.98
C SER A 8 -9.83 11.93 15.39
N LEU A 9 -9.28 11.06 16.24
CA LEU A 9 -8.55 9.87 15.78
C LEU A 9 -9.45 9.00 14.90
N ARG A 10 -10.73 8.85 15.26
CA ARG A 10 -11.68 8.06 14.46
C ARG A 10 -11.82 8.60 13.04
N ASP A 11 -12.03 9.90 12.89
CA ASP A 11 -12.21 10.52 11.57
C ASP A 11 -10.94 10.39 10.72
N PHE A 12 -9.77 10.45 11.35
CA PHE A 12 -8.49 10.18 10.69
C PHE A 12 -8.36 8.73 10.25
N MET A 13 -8.69 7.75 11.11
CA MET A 13 -8.65 6.33 10.76
C MET A 13 -9.65 6.01 9.63
N ASP A 14 -10.85 6.60 9.68
CA ASP A 14 -11.87 6.46 8.63
C ASP A 14 -11.35 7.06 7.31
N ALA A 15 -10.63 8.18 7.34
CA ALA A 15 -10.01 8.76 6.15
C ALA A 15 -8.87 7.88 5.58
N LEU A 16 -8.10 7.18 6.41
CA LEU A 16 -6.99 6.32 5.95
C LEU A 16 -7.44 5.08 5.17
N VAL A 17 -8.69 4.64 5.33
CA VAL A 17 -9.22 3.45 4.62
C VAL A 17 -9.91 3.80 3.29
N GLU A 18 -10.06 5.09 2.98
CA GLU A 18 -10.63 5.55 1.71
C GLU A 18 -9.62 5.40 0.55
N GLN A 19 -10.13 5.43 -0.69
CA GLN A 19 -9.30 5.47 -1.89
C GLN A 19 -9.11 6.90 -2.37
N TYR A 20 -7.86 7.28 -2.63
CA TYR A 20 -7.51 8.62 -3.14
C TYR A 20 -6.79 8.55 -4.50
N PRO A 21 -6.82 9.62 -5.30
CA PRO A 21 -6.09 9.67 -6.57
C PRO A 21 -4.58 9.45 -6.38
N VAL A 22 -4.01 10.12 -5.37
CA VAL A 22 -2.57 10.04 -5.05
C VAL A 22 -2.22 8.74 -4.36
N TYR A 23 -3.05 8.19 -3.49
CA TYR A 23 -2.66 7.06 -2.65
C TYR A 23 -3.25 5.71 -3.10
N GLY A 24 -4.34 5.71 -3.88
CA GLY A 24 -5.26 4.57 -3.95
C GLY A 24 -5.68 4.16 -2.54
N ASP A 25 -5.58 2.87 -2.24
CA ASP A 25 -5.86 2.27 -0.93
C ASP A 25 -4.62 2.12 -0.04
N PHE A 26 -3.46 2.65 -0.44
CA PHE A 26 -2.19 2.48 0.28
C PHE A 26 -2.25 2.89 1.75
N LEU A 27 -2.99 3.94 2.07
CA LEU A 27 -3.10 4.48 3.43
C LEU A 27 -3.68 3.49 4.44
N LYS A 28 -4.38 2.44 3.98
CA LYS A 28 -4.90 1.35 4.83
C LYS A 28 -3.80 0.67 5.66
N TYR A 29 -2.55 0.70 5.20
CA TYR A 29 -1.43 0.08 5.92
C TYR A 29 -1.11 0.78 7.25
N HIS A 30 -1.44 2.06 7.40
CA HIS A 30 -1.38 2.76 8.69
C HIS A 30 -2.42 2.26 9.70
N ALA A 31 -3.49 1.59 9.22
CA ALA A 31 -4.58 1.09 10.05
C ALA A 31 -4.41 -0.38 10.48
N ILE A 32 -3.30 -1.03 10.11
CA ILE A 32 -3.02 -2.40 10.55
C ILE A 32 -2.80 -2.41 12.07
N ARG A 33 -3.64 -3.17 12.78
CA ARG A 33 -3.48 -3.35 14.22
C ARG A 33 -2.31 -4.30 14.48
N ILE A 34 -1.50 -3.98 15.50
CA ILE A 34 -0.40 -4.87 15.92
C ILE A 34 -0.92 -6.28 16.25
N GLY A 35 -2.12 -6.40 16.83
CA GLY A 35 -2.74 -7.70 17.11
C GLY A 35 -3.20 -8.49 15.87
N ASP A 36 -3.32 -7.85 14.71
CA ASP A 36 -3.56 -8.53 13.44
C ASP A 36 -2.25 -9.00 12.77
N LEU A 37 -1.09 -8.61 13.32
CA LEU A 37 0.21 -9.08 12.84
C LEU A 37 0.54 -10.47 13.41
N PRO A 38 1.17 -11.36 12.60
CA PRO A 38 1.91 -12.52 13.07
C PRO A 38 2.68 -12.32 14.40
N SER A 39 2.50 -13.20 15.41
CA SER A 39 3.17 -13.08 16.72
C SER A 39 4.70 -13.28 16.64
N ASN A 40 5.23 -13.97 15.64
CA ASN A 40 6.68 -14.02 15.38
C ASN A 40 7.25 -12.66 14.89
N ILE A 41 6.38 -11.69 14.59
CA ILE A 41 6.75 -10.30 14.27
C ILE A 41 6.66 -9.41 15.51
N SER A 42 5.87 -9.79 16.52
CA SER A 42 5.89 -9.13 17.83
C SER A 42 7.25 -9.28 18.54
N GLU A 43 8.00 -10.35 18.25
CA GLU A 43 9.40 -10.52 18.68
C GLU A 43 10.36 -9.55 17.97
N ASN A 44 9.90 -8.85 16.92
CA ASN A 44 10.72 -7.99 16.09
C ASN A 44 10.08 -6.60 15.95
N LEU A 45 9.81 -5.93 17.08
CA LEU A 45 9.39 -4.53 17.15
C LEU A 45 10.24 -3.61 16.25
N ILE A 46 11.50 -3.95 16.01
CA ILE A 46 12.39 -3.30 15.05
C ILE A 46 11.82 -3.37 13.62
N LYS A 47 11.40 -4.55 13.13
CA LYS A 47 10.79 -4.69 11.80
C LYS A 47 9.47 -3.91 11.68
N VAL A 48 8.69 -3.86 12.76
CA VAL A 48 7.46 -3.06 12.79
C VAL A 48 7.80 -1.57 12.74
N GLY A 49 8.80 -1.11 13.49
CA GLY A 49 9.33 0.26 13.41
C GLY A 49 9.80 0.61 12.00
N LEU A 50 10.62 -0.24 11.37
CA LEU A 50 11.08 -0.07 10.00
C LEU A 50 9.93 0.00 8.99
N LEU A 51 8.88 -0.80 9.18
CA LEU A 51 7.68 -0.69 8.34
C LEU A 51 7.01 0.67 8.54
N TYR A 52 6.77 1.10 9.77
CA TYR A 52 6.08 2.37 10.01
C TYR A 52 6.89 3.57 9.51
N ASP A 53 8.22 3.56 9.68
CA ASP A 53 9.12 4.55 9.08
C ASP A 53 8.99 4.53 7.55
N ARG A 54 8.96 3.33 6.97
CA ARG A 54 8.80 3.16 5.53
C ARG A 54 7.48 3.72 5.00
N ILE A 55 6.36 3.32 5.59
CA ILE A 55 5.02 3.81 5.21
C ILE A 55 4.96 5.33 5.42
N LYS A 56 5.56 5.86 6.49
CA LYS A 56 5.64 7.31 6.75
C LYS A 56 6.40 8.05 5.65
N PHE A 57 7.56 7.56 5.22
CA PHE A 57 8.32 8.16 4.12
C PHE A 57 7.52 8.11 2.81
N MET A 58 6.94 6.96 2.47
CA MET A 58 6.05 6.83 1.30
C MET A 58 4.91 7.84 1.36
N THR A 59 4.21 7.94 2.48
CA THR A 59 3.03 8.82 2.64
C THR A 59 3.38 10.30 2.44
N ARG A 60 4.53 10.73 2.98
CA ARG A 60 5.05 12.08 2.81
C ARG A 60 5.49 12.36 1.37
N GLY A 61 6.08 11.37 0.71
CA GLY A 61 6.62 11.47 -0.63
C GLY A 61 5.62 11.33 -1.78
N MET A 62 4.45 10.70 -1.55
CA MET A 62 3.52 10.34 -2.63
C MET A 62 2.97 11.54 -3.39
N LEU A 63 2.58 12.63 -2.71
CA LEU A 63 2.11 13.84 -3.41
C LEU A 63 3.23 14.46 -4.24
N ARG A 64 4.44 14.56 -3.67
CA ARG A 64 5.63 15.07 -4.35
C ARG A 64 5.94 14.26 -5.60
N ALA A 65 5.99 12.93 -5.46
CA ALA A 65 6.24 12.05 -6.59
C ALA A 65 5.16 12.14 -7.67
N TYR A 66 3.89 12.28 -7.29
CA TYR A 66 2.78 12.51 -8.22
C TYR A 66 3.00 13.81 -9.02
N ILE A 67 3.37 14.90 -8.34
CA ILE A 67 3.66 16.20 -8.96
C ILE A 67 4.90 16.11 -9.87
N ARG A 68 5.98 15.48 -9.40
CA ARG A 68 7.22 15.31 -10.18
C ARG A 68 6.96 14.53 -11.46
N LEU A 69 6.23 13.41 -11.41
CA LEU A 69 5.85 12.66 -12.61
C LEU A 69 4.99 13.50 -13.58
N ALA A 70 4.04 14.27 -13.06
CA ALA A 70 3.23 15.18 -13.88
C ALA A 70 4.11 16.27 -14.53
N ALA A 71 5.06 16.83 -13.79
CA ALA A 71 6.00 17.82 -14.30
C ALA A 71 6.91 17.25 -15.40
N LEU A 72 7.42 16.03 -15.22
CA LEU A 72 8.25 15.34 -16.21
C LEU A 72 7.52 15.13 -17.55
N LYS A 73 6.21 14.82 -17.53
CA LYS A 73 5.39 14.75 -18.76
C LYS A 73 5.34 16.05 -19.54
N LYS A 74 5.60 17.18 -18.88
CA LYS A 74 5.68 18.52 -19.48
C LYS A 74 7.12 19.02 -19.63
N ARG A 75 8.11 18.14 -19.41
CA ARG A 75 9.55 18.44 -19.47
C ARG A 75 9.98 19.49 -18.44
N PHE A 76 9.25 19.57 -17.33
CA PHE A 76 9.63 20.30 -16.13
C PHE A 76 10.35 19.35 -15.16
N VAL A 77 11.50 19.79 -14.65
CA VAL A 77 12.35 19.03 -13.71
C VAL A 77 12.67 19.86 -12.47
N PRO A 78 12.92 19.25 -11.30
CA PRO A 78 13.34 19.99 -10.11
C PRO A 78 14.58 20.84 -10.39
N TYR A 79 14.49 22.14 -10.15
CA TYR A 79 15.50 23.10 -10.57
C TYR A 79 16.81 22.96 -9.77
N SER A 80 16.72 22.69 -8.46
CA SER A 80 17.91 22.43 -7.63
C SER A 80 18.69 21.21 -8.11
N GLU A 81 17.99 20.12 -8.43
CA GLU A 81 18.61 18.89 -8.95
C GLU A 81 19.26 19.15 -10.31
N PHE A 82 18.61 19.94 -11.17
CA PHE A 82 19.17 20.32 -12.46
C PHE A 82 20.45 21.16 -12.33
N LEU A 83 20.49 22.11 -11.39
CA LEU A 83 21.71 22.87 -11.11
C LEU A 83 22.85 21.98 -10.62
N THR A 84 22.57 21.07 -9.68
CA THR A 84 23.57 20.10 -9.21
C THR A 84 24.09 19.23 -10.35
N TYR A 85 23.21 18.76 -11.24
CA TYR A 85 23.61 18.00 -12.42
C TYR A 85 24.54 18.79 -13.35
N LEU A 86 24.21 20.06 -13.64
CA LEU A 86 25.05 20.93 -14.47
C LEU A 86 26.43 21.19 -13.84
N GLU A 87 26.48 21.38 -12.52
CA GLU A 87 27.75 21.56 -11.79
C GLU A 87 28.63 20.31 -11.90
N VAL A 88 28.06 19.12 -11.67
CA VAL A 88 28.78 17.85 -11.80
C VAL A 88 29.32 17.63 -13.21
N LYS A 89 28.51 17.87 -14.25
CA LYS A 89 28.96 17.72 -15.65
C LYS A 89 30.05 18.74 -16.01
N LYS A 90 29.96 19.97 -15.50
CA LYS A 90 31.01 20.99 -15.67
C LYS A 90 32.33 20.57 -15.01
N ASP A 91 32.28 20.01 -13.80
CA ASP A 91 33.47 19.61 -13.04
C ASP A 91 34.14 18.36 -13.62
N THR A 92 33.34 17.44 -14.19
CA THR A 92 33.84 16.21 -14.84
C THR A 92 34.26 16.42 -16.30
N GLY A 93 33.79 17.49 -16.95
CA GLY A 93 34.00 17.76 -18.37
C GLY A 93 33.18 16.86 -19.30
N GLU A 94 32.23 16.10 -18.76
CA GLU A 94 31.30 15.28 -19.53
C GLU A 94 30.27 16.15 -20.26
N GLU A 95 29.80 15.66 -21.42
CA GLU A 95 28.72 16.33 -22.15
C GLU A 95 27.40 16.29 -21.36
N ILE A 96 26.64 17.37 -21.44
CA ILE A 96 25.31 17.47 -20.84
C ILE A 96 24.35 16.57 -21.62
N ASN A 97 23.86 15.52 -20.97
CA ASN A 97 22.84 14.64 -21.50
C ASN A 97 21.52 14.85 -20.73
N LEU A 98 20.57 15.56 -21.33
CA LEU A 98 19.29 15.85 -20.67
C LEU A 98 18.41 14.61 -20.53
N GLN A 99 18.55 13.62 -21.41
CA GLN A 99 17.77 12.39 -21.32
C GLN A 99 18.22 11.54 -20.13
N GLU A 100 19.54 11.41 -19.94
CA GLU A 100 20.13 10.77 -18.77
C GLU A 100 19.67 11.46 -17.47
N PHE A 101 19.62 12.79 -17.45
CA PHE A 101 19.14 13.53 -16.29
C PHE A 101 17.65 13.27 -16.01
N ILE A 102 16.80 13.25 -17.03
CA ILE A 102 15.37 12.93 -16.87
C ILE A 102 15.20 11.52 -16.26
N GLU A 103 15.97 10.54 -16.73
CA GLU A 103 15.95 9.18 -16.19
C GLU A 103 16.38 9.14 -14.72
N GLN A 104 17.39 9.93 -14.32
CA GLN A 104 17.79 10.06 -12.91
C GLN A 104 16.67 10.66 -12.04
N VAL A 105 15.94 11.66 -12.54
CA VAL A 105 14.81 12.25 -11.82
C VAL A 105 13.65 11.25 -11.71
N GLU A 106 13.37 10.45 -12.75
CA GLU A 106 12.39 9.37 -12.71
C GLU A 106 12.75 8.29 -11.68
N ASP A 107 14.03 7.89 -11.62
CA ASP A 107 14.54 6.92 -10.65
C ASP A 107 14.41 7.45 -9.22
N LEU A 108 14.86 8.68 -8.94
CA LEU A 108 14.71 9.30 -7.62
C LEU A 108 13.23 9.41 -7.23
N THR A 109 12.37 9.80 -8.17
CA THR A 109 10.92 9.87 -7.96
C THR A 109 10.35 8.50 -7.59
N THR A 110 10.81 7.44 -8.25
CA THR A 110 10.43 6.07 -7.92
C THR A 110 10.90 5.65 -6.52
N GLU A 111 12.10 6.05 -6.11
CA GLU A 111 12.63 5.79 -4.76
C GLU A 111 11.85 6.53 -3.66
N ILE A 112 11.36 7.74 -3.94
CA ILE A 112 10.41 8.48 -3.09
C ILE A 112 9.11 7.69 -2.92
N VAL A 113 8.48 7.24 -4.02
CA VAL A 113 7.23 6.44 -3.95
C VAL A 113 7.46 5.16 -3.17
N ARG A 114 8.63 4.52 -3.35
CA ARG A 114 8.99 3.31 -2.62
C ARG A 114 9.20 3.58 -1.14
N GLY A 115 9.59 4.79 -0.75
CA GLY A 115 9.90 5.21 0.63
C GLY A 115 11.35 4.99 1.04
N TYR A 116 12.29 4.85 0.08
CA TYR A 116 13.73 4.75 0.36
C TYR A 116 14.35 6.13 0.63
N TYR A 117 13.61 7.21 0.35
CA TYR A 117 14.02 8.59 0.54
C TYR A 117 12.99 9.34 1.41
N ASP A 118 13.45 10.02 2.47
CA ASP A 118 12.60 10.91 3.29
C ASP A 118 12.68 12.33 2.73
N VAL A 119 11.57 12.78 2.16
CA VAL A 119 11.44 14.12 1.55
C VAL A 119 11.27 15.24 2.59
N SER A 120 11.35 14.94 3.90
CA SER A 120 11.10 15.96 4.94
C SER A 120 12.13 17.08 4.98
N GLU A 121 13.35 16.82 4.51
CA GLU A 121 14.42 17.81 4.41
C GLU A 121 14.38 18.57 3.08
N ASP A 122 13.54 18.14 2.14
CA ASP A 122 13.45 18.77 0.84
C ASP A 122 12.77 20.15 0.93
N PRO A 123 13.12 21.09 0.04
CA PRO A 123 12.48 22.38 0.00
C PRO A 123 10.98 22.26 -0.29
N ASN A 124 10.17 23.01 0.45
CA ASN A 124 8.76 23.26 0.17
C ASN A 124 8.46 24.75 0.39
N PRO A 125 8.26 25.54 -0.68
CA PRO A 125 7.97 25.12 -2.05
C PRO A 125 9.21 24.62 -2.83
N GLU A 126 8.97 23.83 -3.86
CA GLU A 126 9.99 23.35 -4.81
C GLU A 126 9.84 24.07 -6.17
N ASP A 127 10.96 24.49 -6.74
CA ASP A 127 11.02 25.12 -8.07
C ASP A 127 11.31 24.07 -9.15
N TYR A 128 10.63 24.19 -10.27
CA TYR A 128 10.77 23.34 -11.45
C TYR A 128 11.11 24.21 -12.66
N ILE A 129 12.06 23.75 -13.48
CA ILE A 129 12.52 24.43 -14.69
C ILE A 129 12.04 23.69 -15.94
N ASN A 130 11.56 24.42 -16.94
CA ASN A 130 11.24 23.85 -18.24
C ASN A 130 12.51 23.61 -19.06
N LEU A 131 12.79 22.36 -19.41
CA LEU A 131 13.96 22.00 -20.21
C LEU A 131 13.90 22.51 -21.65
N ASP A 132 12.70 22.73 -22.20
CA ASP A 132 12.52 23.26 -23.55
C ASP A 132 12.59 24.79 -23.59
N ASN A 133 12.27 25.45 -22.47
CA ASN A 133 12.36 26.89 -22.32
C ASN A 133 12.84 27.27 -20.90
N PRO A 134 14.15 27.36 -20.66
CA PRO A 134 14.71 27.63 -19.33
C PRO A 134 14.41 29.02 -18.74
N ASN A 135 13.60 29.84 -19.40
CA ASN A 135 13.07 31.07 -18.81
C ASN A 135 11.75 30.84 -18.06
N GLU A 136 11.13 29.69 -18.24
CA GLU A 136 9.82 29.34 -17.67
C GLU A 136 9.98 28.26 -16.61
N GLY A 137 9.28 28.44 -15.50
CA GLY A 137 9.29 27.49 -14.39
C GLY A 137 8.01 27.51 -13.58
N TRP A 138 7.90 26.52 -12.71
CA TRP A 138 6.82 26.40 -11.74
C TRP A 138 7.39 26.41 -10.34
N ARG A 139 6.70 27.08 -9.42
CA ARG A 139 6.94 26.96 -7.99
C ARG A 139 5.75 26.29 -7.36
N ILE A 140 5.98 25.12 -6.77
CA ILE A 140 4.90 24.28 -6.24
C ILE A 140 5.07 24.17 -4.73
N PHE A 141 4.07 24.67 -4.00
CA PHE A 141 3.94 24.46 -2.57
C PHE A 141 3.01 23.27 -2.30
N GLU A 142 3.53 22.25 -1.66
CA GLU A 142 2.79 21.04 -1.32
C GLU A 142 2.10 21.22 0.04
N LEU A 143 0.77 21.15 0.05
CA LEU A 143 0.00 21.25 1.28
C LEU A 143 -0.41 19.85 1.77
N VAL A 144 0.51 19.19 2.47
CA VAL A 144 0.40 17.80 2.96
C VAL A 144 -0.12 17.72 4.40
N PHE A 145 -0.79 16.61 4.72
CA PHE A 145 -1.21 16.33 6.09
C PHE A 145 -0.05 15.83 6.94
N THR A 146 0.32 16.59 7.97
CA THR A 146 1.39 16.21 8.91
C THR A 146 0.87 16.21 10.34
N PRO A 147 0.59 15.03 10.93
CA PRO A 147 0.23 14.93 12.34
C PRO A 147 1.43 15.30 13.21
N THR A 148 1.19 16.12 14.23
CA THR A 148 2.23 16.60 15.17
C THR A 148 2.28 15.72 16.41
N VAL A 149 1.12 15.41 17.01
CA VAL A 149 1.02 14.59 18.23
C VAL A 149 -0.25 13.75 18.20
N PHE A 150 -0.14 12.49 18.62
CA PHE A 150 -1.28 11.61 18.92
C PHE A 150 -1.47 11.56 20.45
N SER A 151 -2.70 11.81 20.93
CA SER A 151 -3.03 11.76 22.35
C SER A 151 -4.43 11.18 22.56
N GLY A 152 -4.48 9.90 22.92
CA GLY A 152 -5.75 9.17 23.06
C GLY A 152 -6.55 9.22 21.75
N GLU A 153 -7.77 9.76 21.82
CA GLU A 153 -8.68 9.89 20.67
C GLU A 153 -8.46 11.17 19.85
N LYS A 154 -7.38 11.92 20.10
CA LYS A 154 -7.12 13.23 19.49
C LYS A 154 -5.80 13.26 18.72
N ILE A 155 -5.83 13.88 17.57
CA ILE A 155 -4.67 14.17 16.74
C ILE A 155 -4.50 15.67 16.67
N TRP A 156 -3.29 16.11 16.98
CA TRP A 156 -2.90 17.51 16.96
C TRP A 156 -2.15 17.80 15.66
N VAL A 157 -2.59 18.83 14.93
CA VAL A 157 -1.98 19.27 13.67
C VAL A 157 -1.68 20.76 13.70
N LEU A 158 -0.65 21.15 12.96
CA LEU A 158 -0.31 22.56 12.77
C LEU A 158 -1.40 23.28 11.95
N GLU A 159 -1.77 24.48 12.37
CA GLU A 159 -2.58 25.39 11.55
C GLU A 159 -1.80 25.81 10.29
N ILE A 160 -2.53 25.99 9.18
CA ILE A 160 -1.93 26.47 7.94
C ILE A 160 -2.02 28.00 7.93
N GLU A 161 -0.87 28.67 7.91
CA GLU A 161 -0.82 30.13 7.91
C GLU A 161 -0.68 30.68 6.48
N THR A 162 -1.77 31.21 5.91
CA THR A 162 -1.82 31.79 4.56
C THR A 162 -0.68 32.79 4.30
N LYS A 163 -0.37 33.65 5.29
CA LYS A 163 0.70 34.64 5.17
C LYS A 163 2.07 33.99 4.97
N SER A 164 2.41 33.00 5.80
CA SER A 164 3.69 32.29 5.70
C SER A 164 3.80 31.51 4.39
N THR A 165 2.72 30.87 3.94
CA THR A 165 2.67 30.19 2.63
C THR A 165 2.94 31.17 1.48
N LEU A 166 2.29 32.35 1.48
CA LEU A 166 2.52 33.37 0.45
C LEU A 166 3.93 33.97 0.52
N GLU A 167 4.48 34.20 1.71
CA GLU A 167 5.87 34.66 1.88
C GLU A 167 6.86 33.67 1.25
N LYS A 168 6.68 32.37 1.47
CA LYS A 168 7.50 31.32 0.85
C LYS A 168 7.33 31.23 -0.67
N LEU A 169 6.10 31.34 -1.18
CA LEU A 169 5.83 31.33 -2.62
C LEU A 169 6.42 32.54 -3.35
N ASN A 170 6.50 33.69 -2.68
CA ASN A 170 6.99 34.94 -3.23
C ASN A 170 8.47 35.21 -2.97
N SER A 171 9.22 34.23 -2.42
CA SER A 171 10.67 34.35 -2.28
C SER A 171 11.33 34.55 -3.65
N ASP A 172 12.54 35.11 -3.68
CA ASP A 172 13.25 35.31 -4.94
C ASP A 172 13.53 33.97 -5.63
N SER A 173 13.55 33.99 -6.97
CA SER A 173 13.94 32.86 -7.83
C SER A 173 14.80 33.40 -8.96
N SER A 174 15.72 32.57 -9.45
CA SER A 174 16.50 32.86 -10.65
C SER A 174 15.72 32.59 -11.94
N ILE A 175 14.52 31.99 -11.85
CA ILE A 175 13.67 31.71 -13.00
C ILE A 175 12.83 32.96 -13.35
N ASN A 176 12.97 33.44 -14.59
CA ASN A 176 12.36 34.69 -15.05
C ASN A 176 10.82 34.68 -15.02
N ARG A 177 10.20 33.63 -15.58
CA ARG A 177 8.74 33.47 -15.66
C ARG A 177 8.30 32.31 -14.78
N LEU A 178 7.99 32.63 -13.52
CA LEU A 178 7.64 31.64 -12.51
C LEU A 178 6.13 31.62 -12.25
N SER A 179 5.46 30.55 -12.67
CA SER A 179 4.06 30.29 -12.28
C SER A 179 4.03 29.65 -10.90
N LYS A 180 3.03 29.99 -10.07
CA LYS A 180 2.96 29.55 -8.68
C LYS A 180 1.73 28.69 -8.45
N PHE A 181 1.90 27.59 -7.74
CA PHE A 181 0.84 26.65 -7.41
C PHE A 181 0.92 26.23 -5.95
N ILE A 182 -0.24 26.06 -5.32
CA ILE A 182 -0.40 25.35 -4.06
C ILE A 182 -1.20 24.10 -4.38
N VAL A 183 -0.57 22.94 -4.29
CA VAL A 183 -1.23 21.66 -4.56
C VAL A 183 -1.61 21.02 -3.24
N VAL A 184 -2.91 20.80 -3.07
CA VAL A 184 -3.48 20.26 -1.84
C VAL A 184 -3.52 18.75 -1.90
N ASP A 185 -2.93 18.12 -0.88
CA ASP A 185 -2.98 16.69 -0.70
C ASP A 185 -4.44 16.19 -0.51
N PRO A 186 -4.87 15.10 -1.19
CA PRO A 186 -6.23 14.59 -1.06
C PRO A 186 -6.64 14.19 0.36
N LEU A 187 -5.73 13.61 1.15
CA LEU A 187 -6.00 13.25 2.55
C LEU A 187 -6.16 14.52 3.40
N MET A 188 -5.29 15.52 3.18
CA MET A 188 -5.41 16.84 3.81
C MET A 188 -6.75 17.50 3.49
N TYR A 189 -7.18 17.48 2.23
CA TYR A 189 -8.47 18.03 1.82
C TYR A 189 -9.64 17.29 2.48
N ARG A 190 -9.58 15.95 2.53
CA ARG A 190 -10.61 15.12 3.17
C ARG A 190 -10.80 15.43 4.65
N ILE A 191 -9.71 15.69 5.37
CA ILE A 191 -9.72 15.92 6.81
C ILE A 191 -10.01 17.40 7.14
N ARG A 192 -9.54 18.34 6.30
CA ARG A 192 -9.57 19.79 6.60
C ARG A 192 -10.27 20.63 5.53
N LYS A 193 -11.26 20.06 4.85
CA LYS A 193 -11.98 20.69 3.72
C LYS A 193 -12.34 22.15 3.94
N ASP A 194 -13.03 22.47 5.04
CA ASP A 194 -13.51 23.83 5.33
C ASP A 194 -12.36 24.83 5.49
N GLU A 195 -11.25 24.37 6.07
CA GLU A 195 -10.06 25.20 6.25
C GLU A 195 -9.33 25.43 4.93
N ILE A 196 -9.21 24.40 4.10
CA ILE A 196 -8.65 24.55 2.75
C ILE A 196 -9.50 25.51 1.92
N GLN A 197 -10.83 25.43 2.00
CA GLN A 197 -11.72 26.37 1.32
C GLN A 197 -11.54 27.80 1.81
N LYS A 198 -11.34 28.00 3.13
CA LYS A 198 -11.03 29.31 3.70
C LYS A 198 -9.70 29.85 3.18
N ILE A 199 -8.65 29.03 3.11
CA ILE A 199 -7.33 29.42 2.61
C ILE A 199 -7.41 29.76 1.12
N LYS A 200 -8.07 28.93 0.31
CA LYS A 200 -8.30 29.21 -1.11
C LYS A 200 -8.97 30.56 -1.30
N LYS A 201 -10.04 30.84 -0.55
CA LYS A 201 -10.70 32.15 -0.58
C LYS A 201 -9.77 33.29 -0.16
N GLU A 202 -9.04 33.14 0.94
CA GLU A 202 -8.13 34.17 1.44
C GLU A 202 -7.00 34.48 0.44
N ILE A 203 -6.47 33.46 -0.24
CA ILE A 203 -5.45 33.64 -1.27
C ILE A 203 -6.03 34.37 -2.48
N ILE A 204 -7.19 33.96 -2.98
CA ILE A 204 -7.88 34.65 -4.08
C ILE A 204 -8.15 36.12 -3.72
N ASP A 205 -8.65 36.39 -2.52
CA ASP A 205 -8.94 37.75 -2.05
C ASP A 205 -7.67 38.64 -1.98
N ARG A 206 -6.49 38.04 -1.75
CA ARG A 206 -5.20 38.75 -1.62
C ARG A 206 -4.43 38.88 -2.93
N THR A 207 -4.42 37.86 -3.78
CA THR A 207 -3.60 37.79 -5.00
C THR A 207 -4.42 38.02 -6.26
N GLY A 208 -5.74 37.81 -6.22
CA GLY A 208 -6.60 37.78 -7.40
C GLY A 208 -6.49 36.49 -8.22
N GLU A 209 -5.68 35.52 -7.79
CA GLU A 209 -5.38 34.30 -8.54
C GLU A 209 -5.88 33.06 -7.79
N ASP A 210 -6.51 32.12 -8.52
CA ASP A 210 -6.89 30.82 -7.98
C ASP A 210 -5.73 29.82 -8.13
N ILE A 211 -4.75 29.93 -7.23
CA ILE A 211 -3.54 29.09 -7.23
C ILE A 211 -3.62 27.91 -6.26
N VAL A 212 -4.71 27.77 -5.49
CA VAL A 212 -4.92 26.64 -4.56
C VAL A 212 -5.72 25.56 -5.26
N LEU A 213 -5.04 24.48 -5.62
CA LEU A 213 -5.54 23.46 -6.52
C LEU A 213 -5.55 22.10 -5.81
N SER A 214 -6.62 21.34 -5.97
CA SER A 214 -6.57 19.89 -5.83
C SER A 214 -5.65 19.29 -6.89
N VAL A 215 -5.22 18.04 -6.69
CA VAL A 215 -4.38 17.34 -7.67
C VAL A 215 -5.02 17.27 -9.06
N TYR A 216 -6.34 17.17 -9.14
CA TYR A 216 -7.06 17.14 -10.42
C TYR A 216 -7.14 18.52 -11.08
N GLU A 217 -7.39 19.58 -10.31
CA GLU A 217 -7.33 20.94 -10.85
C GLU A 217 -5.91 21.27 -11.33
N PHE A 218 -4.88 20.81 -10.61
CA PHE A 218 -3.49 20.97 -11.01
C PHE A 218 -3.21 20.31 -12.37
N LEU A 219 -3.58 19.04 -12.55
CA LEU A 219 -3.41 18.34 -13.84
C LEU A 219 -4.11 19.05 -15.01
N ASP A 220 -5.32 19.58 -14.78
CA ASP A 220 -6.04 20.34 -15.82
C ASP A 220 -5.29 21.61 -16.20
N VAL A 221 -4.82 22.36 -15.21
CA VAL A 221 -4.12 23.63 -15.43
C VAL A 221 -2.83 23.43 -16.21
N ILE A 222 -2.10 22.34 -15.98
CA ILE A 222 -0.89 22.00 -16.75
C ILE A 222 -1.20 21.22 -18.05
N GLY A 223 -2.47 20.93 -18.32
CA GLY A 223 -2.95 20.29 -19.55
C GLY A 223 -2.55 18.82 -19.69
N ILE A 224 -2.64 18.04 -18.61
CA ILE A 224 -2.43 16.58 -18.63
C ILE A 224 -3.78 15.85 -18.64
N GLU A 225 -3.94 14.89 -19.54
CA GLU A 225 -5.10 14.00 -19.57
C GLU A 225 -5.14 13.13 -18.31
N ARG A 226 -6.15 13.39 -17.46
CA ARG A 226 -6.23 12.80 -16.12
C ARG A 226 -6.31 11.28 -16.14
N GLU A 227 -7.10 10.71 -17.03
CA GLU A 227 -7.36 9.26 -17.04
C GLU A 227 -6.09 8.48 -17.38
N GLU A 228 -5.37 8.91 -18.42
CA GLU A 228 -4.10 8.32 -18.83
C GLU A 228 -3.05 8.43 -17.72
N PHE A 229 -2.87 9.63 -17.17
CA PHE A 229 -1.89 9.85 -16.10
C PHE A 229 -2.18 9.03 -14.85
N ASN A 230 -3.45 8.90 -14.46
CA ASN A 230 -3.82 8.15 -13.25
C ASN A 230 -3.64 6.64 -13.41
N GLU A 231 -3.77 6.08 -14.62
CA GLU A 231 -3.46 4.67 -14.87
C GLU A 231 -1.94 4.41 -14.80
N GLU A 232 -1.11 5.29 -15.37
CA GLU A 232 0.35 5.19 -15.20
C GLU A 232 0.75 5.30 -13.72
N TRP A 233 0.20 6.29 -13.02
CA TRP A 233 0.45 6.48 -11.59
C TRP A 233 0.05 5.26 -10.75
N LYS A 234 -1.06 4.62 -11.09
CA LYS A 234 -1.53 3.39 -10.43
C LYS A 234 -0.54 2.24 -10.61
N ASP A 235 0.13 2.13 -11.75
CA ASP A 235 1.15 1.12 -11.97
C ASP A 235 2.42 1.40 -11.15
N VAL A 236 2.85 2.66 -11.06
CA VAL A 236 3.94 3.09 -10.17
C VAL A 236 3.64 2.73 -8.71
N ARG A 237 2.43 3.02 -8.23
CA ARG A 237 2.00 2.67 -6.87
C ARG A 237 1.97 1.17 -6.61
N LYS A 238 1.39 0.38 -7.53
CA LYS A 238 1.35 -1.08 -7.40
C LYS A 238 2.75 -1.68 -7.37
N SER A 239 3.68 -1.14 -8.15
CA SER A 239 5.08 -1.55 -8.13
C SER A 239 5.72 -1.29 -6.76
N ALA A 240 5.54 -0.09 -6.20
CA ALA A 240 6.02 0.26 -4.87
C ALA A 240 5.39 -0.60 -3.76
N GLU A 241 4.08 -0.85 -3.82
CA GLU A 241 3.36 -1.73 -2.89
C GLU A 241 3.88 -3.17 -2.95
N LYS A 242 4.16 -3.69 -4.16
CA LYS A 242 4.73 -5.02 -4.35
C LYS A 242 6.11 -5.14 -3.71
N ILE A 243 6.95 -4.10 -3.82
CA ILE A 243 8.26 -4.06 -3.16
C ILE A 243 8.09 -4.00 -1.64
N LEU A 244 7.18 -3.16 -1.15
CA LEU A 244 6.87 -3.09 0.28
C LEU A 244 6.43 -4.45 0.83
N LYS A 245 5.56 -5.18 0.13
CA LYS A 245 5.13 -6.53 0.52
C LYS A 245 6.25 -7.56 0.42
N LYS A 246 7.21 -7.39 -0.47
CA LYS A 246 8.40 -8.26 -0.55
C LYS A 246 9.29 -8.06 0.68
N ASP A 247 9.51 -6.82 1.08
CA ASP A 247 10.35 -6.47 2.24
C ASP A 247 9.63 -6.77 3.57
N PHE A 248 8.30 -6.65 3.57
CA PHE A 248 7.42 -6.92 4.71
C PHE A 248 6.29 -7.93 4.34
N PRO A 249 6.60 -9.24 4.20
CA PRO A 249 5.65 -10.26 3.73
C PRO A 249 4.35 -10.38 4.52
N PHE A 250 4.36 -9.92 5.77
CA PHE A 250 3.17 -9.92 6.62
C PHE A 250 2.08 -8.96 6.19
N LEU A 251 2.40 -7.94 5.41
CA LEU A 251 1.39 -7.09 4.79
C LEU A 251 0.49 -7.91 3.86
N ALA A 252 1.05 -8.86 3.11
CA ALA A 252 0.28 -9.77 2.27
C ALA A 252 -0.61 -10.72 3.10
N TYR A 253 -0.15 -11.15 4.29
CA TYR A 253 -1.01 -11.89 5.22
C TYR A 253 -2.15 -11.02 5.78
N SER A 254 -1.86 -9.75 6.10
CA SER A 254 -2.86 -8.79 6.59
C SER A 254 -3.96 -8.53 5.56
N ASP A 255 -3.61 -8.40 4.28
CA ASP A 255 -4.60 -8.25 3.20
C ASP A 255 -5.56 -9.45 3.12
N GLU A 256 -5.12 -10.62 3.57
CA GLU A 256 -5.84 -11.88 3.51
C GLU A 256 -6.37 -12.33 4.89
N ILE A 257 -6.38 -11.44 5.88
CA ILE A 257 -6.77 -11.77 7.26
C ILE A 257 -8.19 -12.36 7.34
N TRP A 258 -9.08 -11.95 6.45
CA TRP A 258 -10.44 -12.48 6.37
C TRP A 258 -10.45 -13.94 5.88
N LYS A 259 -9.59 -14.32 4.91
CA LYS A 259 -9.42 -15.71 4.47
C LYS A 259 -8.85 -16.57 5.58
N ILE A 260 -7.92 -16.01 6.36
CA ILE A 260 -7.38 -16.69 7.55
C ILE A 260 -8.50 -16.94 8.59
N LYS A 261 -9.33 -15.93 8.87
CA LYS A 261 -10.48 -16.06 9.79
C LYS A 261 -11.52 -17.05 9.27
N GLU A 262 -11.79 -17.04 7.97
CA GLU A 262 -12.68 -18.01 7.32
C GLU A 262 -12.13 -19.43 7.40
N ALA A 263 -10.84 -19.62 7.15
CA ALA A 263 -10.16 -20.90 7.26
C ALA A 263 -10.31 -21.49 8.68
N LYS A 264 -10.02 -20.69 9.71
CA LYS A 264 -10.22 -21.09 11.12
C LYS A 264 -11.68 -21.46 11.40
N ARG A 265 -12.63 -20.65 10.93
CA ARG A 265 -14.06 -20.90 11.12
C ARG A 265 -14.53 -22.21 10.48
N GLU A 266 -14.13 -22.49 9.24
CA GLU A 266 -14.49 -23.74 8.56
C GLU A 266 -13.84 -24.95 9.22
N PHE A 267 -12.60 -24.82 9.69
CA PHE A 267 -11.91 -25.88 10.41
C PHE A 267 -12.57 -26.19 11.76
N GLU A 268 -12.93 -25.18 12.54
CA GLU A 268 -13.66 -25.36 13.81
C GLU A 268 -15.05 -26.00 13.61
N ARG A 269 -15.73 -25.68 12.50
CA ARG A 269 -16.97 -26.39 12.13
C ARG A 269 -16.70 -27.87 11.87
N ALA A 270 -15.64 -28.24 11.15
CA ALA A 270 -15.26 -29.64 10.96
C ALA A 270 -14.93 -30.33 12.30
N LYS A 271 -14.18 -29.64 13.17
CA LYS A 271 -13.80 -30.11 14.50
C LYS A 271 -15.02 -30.39 15.39
N SER A 272 -16.05 -29.53 15.34
CA SER A 272 -17.29 -29.75 16.10
C SER A 272 -18.05 -31.02 15.67
N ILE A 273 -17.92 -31.40 14.40
CA ILE A 273 -18.60 -32.59 13.86
C ILE A 273 -17.81 -33.84 14.25
N ILE A 274 -16.48 -33.86 14.07
CA ILE A 274 -15.69 -35.08 14.25
C ILE A 274 -15.66 -35.62 15.69
N HIS A 275 -15.95 -34.77 16.68
CA HIS A 275 -16.05 -35.15 18.09
C HIS A 275 -17.45 -35.65 18.50
N LYS A 276 -18.39 -35.77 17.56
CA LYS A 276 -19.71 -36.37 17.85
C LYS A 276 -19.55 -37.86 18.21
N PRO A 277 -20.36 -38.39 19.14
CA PRO A 277 -20.28 -39.80 19.56
C PRO A 277 -20.55 -40.80 18.43
N GLU A 278 -21.44 -40.43 17.50
CA GLU A 278 -21.80 -41.23 16.33
C GLU A 278 -21.78 -40.34 15.09
N LEU A 279 -21.11 -40.81 14.04
CA LEU A 279 -20.95 -40.08 12.78
C LEU A 279 -21.71 -40.78 11.67
N THR A 280 -22.61 -40.04 11.02
CA THR A 280 -23.29 -40.53 9.81
C THR A 280 -22.38 -40.40 8.59
N GLN A 281 -22.78 -41.02 7.47
CA GLN A 281 -22.12 -40.80 6.18
C GLN A 281 -22.17 -39.31 5.76
N SER A 282 -23.24 -38.59 6.11
CA SER A 282 -23.36 -37.16 5.86
C SER A 282 -22.37 -36.36 6.68
N ASP A 283 -22.19 -36.71 7.96
CA ASP A 283 -21.18 -36.07 8.82
C ASP A 283 -19.76 -36.27 8.28
N CYS A 284 -19.43 -37.49 7.84
CA CYS A 284 -18.12 -37.79 7.24
C CYS A 284 -17.87 -36.94 5.98
N ARG A 285 -18.89 -36.79 5.12
CA ARG A 285 -18.82 -35.93 3.94
C ARG A 285 -18.62 -34.46 4.31
N ASP A 286 -19.36 -33.97 5.29
CA ASP A 286 -19.28 -32.58 5.75
C ASP A 286 -17.92 -32.25 6.36
N ILE A 287 -17.33 -33.17 7.14
CA ILE A 287 -15.96 -33.02 7.67
C ILE A 287 -14.99 -32.84 6.50
N ILE A 288 -15.00 -33.73 5.50
CA ILE A 288 -14.08 -33.66 4.36
C ILE A 288 -14.25 -32.33 3.61
N LEU A 289 -15.49 -31.91 3.33
CA LEU A 289 -15.76 -30.68 2.60
C LEU A 289 -15.33 -29.42 3.38
N LYS A 290 -15.63 -29.36 4.68
CA LYS A 290 -15.27 -28.22 5.54
C LYS A 290 -13.77 -28.12 5.77
N SER A 291 -13.10 -29.23 6.07
CA SER A 291 -11.64 -29.28 6.16
C SER A 291 -10.97 -28.88 4.85
N SER A 292 -11.51 -29.32 3.70
CA SER A 292 -10.99 -28.94 2.38
C SER A 292 -11.19 -27.46 2.06
N ARG A 293 -12.32 -26.85 2.45
CA ARG A 293 -12.57 -25.41 2.30
C ARG A 293 -11.61 -24.59 3.16
N ALA A 294 -11.39 -25.04 4.40
CA ALA A 294 -10.44 -24.44 5.31
C ALA A 294 -9.01 -24.45 4.71
N LEU A 295 -8.61 -25.59 4.14
CA LEU A 295 -7.34 -25.74 3.43
C LEU A 295 -7.25 -24.82 2.19
N GLU A 296 -8.29 -24.78 1.35
CA GLU A 296 -8.34 -23.97 0.13
C GLU A 296 -8.18 -22.47 0.44
N ALA A 297 -8.77 -22.01 1.54
CA ALA A 297 -8.59 -20.64 2.03
C ALA A 297 -7.13 -20.36 2.43
N VAL A 298 -6.48 -21.24 3.20
CA VAL A 298 -5.06 -21.08 3.60
C VAL A 298 -4.12 -21.13 2.37
N LEU A 299 -4.33 -22.08 1.46
CA LEU A 299 -3.55 -22.16 0.23
C LEU A 299 -3.73 -20.92 -0.64
N SER A 300 -4.91 -20.30 -0.61
CA SER A 300 -5.13 -19.03 -1.30
C SER A 300 -4.34 -17.87 -0.70
N VAL A 301 -4.14 -17.88 0.61
CA VAL A 301 -3.26 -16.92 1.28
C VAL A 301 -1.80 -17.16 0.88
N ILE A 302 -1.32 -18.41 0.92
CA ILE A 302 0.04 -18.77 0.49
C ILE A 302 0.27 -18.36 -0.97
N PHE A 303 -0.71 -18.61 -1.85
CA PHE A 303 -0.65 -18.19 -3.25
C PHE A 303 -0.46 -16.68 -3.38
N HIS A 304 -1.27 -15.88 -2.67
CA HIS A 304 -1.15 -14.43 -2.76
C HIS A 304 0.22 -13.95 -2.25
N VAL A 305 0.68 -14.48 -1.12
CA VAL A 305 1.98 -14.10 -0.55
C VAL A 305 3.14 -14.47 -1.48
N SER A 306 3.13 -15.68 -2.05
CA SER A 306 4.21 -16.18 -2.90
C SER A 306 4.19 -15.59 -4.31
N LYS A 307 3.01 -15.33 -4.88
CA LYS A 307 2.87 -14.88 -6.28
C LYS A 307 2.58 -13.37 -6.40
N GLY A 308 2.32 -12.69 -5.29
CA GLY A 308 2.00 -11.25 -5.25
C GLY A 308 0.67 -10.89 -5.92
N THR A 309 -0.22 -11.86 -6.17
CA THR A 309 -1.52 -11.65 -6.81
C THR A 309 -2.59 -12.61 -6.24
N PRO A 310 -3.88 -12.23 -6.25
CA PRO A 310 -4.96 -13.11 -5.82
C PRO A 310 -5.08 -14.40 -6.67
N VAL A 311 -5.66 -15.44 -6.09
CA VAL A 311 -5.85 -16.75 -6.73
C VAL A 311 -6.76 -16.73 -7.97
N GLY A 312 -7.75 -15.84 -8.04
CA GLY A 312 -8.77 -15.86 -9.10
C GLY A 312 -9.64 -17.13 -9.08
N GLU A 313 -10.13 -17.58 -10.24
CA GLU A 313 -11.07 -18.73 -10.37
C GLU A 313 -10.39 -20.12 -10.39
N ARG A 314 -9.23 -20.27 -9.72
CA ARG A 314 -8.50 -21.54 -9.71
C ARG A 314 -9.13 -22.54 -8.73
N SER A 315 -9.23 -23.79 -9.14
CA SER A 315 -9.58 -24.91 -8.26
C SER A 315 -8.45 -25.27 -7.31
N LEU A 316 -8.76 -25.92 -6.17
CA LEU A 316 -7.78 -26.47 -5.24
C LEU A 316 -6.62 -27.23 -5.91
N GLY A 317 -6.90 -28.04 -6.93
CA GLY A 317 -5.85 -28.78 -7.65
C GLY A 317 -4.92 -27.87 -8.44
N GLN A 318 -5.45 -26.83 -9.07
CA GLN A 318 -4.63 -25.83 -9.78
C GLN A 318 -3.80 -25.00 -8.80
N ILE A 319 -4.36 -24.66 -7.63
CA ILE A 319 -3.63 -23.94 -6.57
C ILE A 319 -2.47 -24.79 -6.07
N LEU A 320 -2.72 -26.07 -5.72
CA LEU A 320 -1.70 -27.00 -5.23
C LEU A 320 -0.58 -27.22 -6.25
N TYR A 321 -0.93 -27.42 -7.53
CA TYR A 321 0.07 -27.57 -8.58
C TYR A 321 1.00 -26.36 -8.70
N VAL A 322 0.44 -25.14 -8.68
CA VAL A 322 1.23 -23.90 -8.79
C VAL A 322 2.08 -23.65 -7.55
N LEU A 323 1.64 -24.12 -6.39
CA LEU A 323 2.33 -23.98 -5.10
C LEU A 323 3.25 -25.15 -4.75
N LYS A 324 3.40 -26.15 -5.62
CA LYS A 324 4.12 -27.39 -5.30
C LYS A 324 5.50 -27.11 -4.71
N SER A 325 6.34 -26.37 -5.44
CA SER A 325 7.70 -26.06 -5.00
C SER A 325 7.72 -25.23 -3.73
N GLU A 326 6.81 -24.27 -3.57
CA GLU A 326 6.70 -23.48 -2.33
C GLU A 326 6.33 -24.34 -1.12
N ILE A 327 5.39 -25.26 -1.27
CA ILE A 327 4.94 -26.15 -0.20
C ILE A 327 6.03 -27.14 0.16
N GLU A 328 6.65 -27.78 -0.84
CA GLU A 328 7.73 -28.74 -0.64
C GLU A 328 8.93 -28.09 0.06
N ASN A 329 9.31 -26.87 -0.34
CA ASN A 329 10.43 -26.15 0.25
C ASN A 329 10.15 -25.63 1.67
N ARG A 330 8.91 -25.23 1.98
CA ARG A 330 8.54 -24.60 3.26
C ARG A 330 8.10 -25.62 4.31
N PHE A 331 7.35 -26.64 3.91
CA PHE A 331 6.69 -27.57 4.81
C PHE A 331 7.11 -29.03 4.62
N GLY A 332 7.71 -29.37 3.48
CA GLY A 332 8.17 -30.73 3.16
C GLY A 332 7.32 -31.47 2.13
N GLU A 333 7.94 -32.44 1.45
CA GLU A 333 7.29 -33.28 0.43
C GLU A 333 6.20 -34.22 1.01
N ASP A 334 6.33 -34.61 2.27
CA ASP A 334 5.31 -35.35 3.01
C ASP A 334 4.05 -34.51 3.21
N VAL A 335 4.19 -33.24 3.57
CA VAL A 335 3.06 -32.31 3.66
C VAL A 335 2.39 -32.14 2.30
N PHE A 336 3.14 -31.95 1.22
CA PHE A 336 2.55 -31.87 -0.12
C PHE A 336 1.72 -33.11 -0.49
N ARG A 337 2.23 -34.31 -0.20
CA ARG A 337 1.50 -35.57 -0.41
C ARG A 337 0.21 -35.64 0.41
N ASP A 338 0.22 -35.12 1.63
CA ASP A 338 -0.96 -35.04 2.48
C ASP A 338 -2.03 -34.10 1.91
N LEU A 339 -1.62 -32.98 1.31
CA LEU A 339 -2.54 -32.05 0.65
C LEU A 339 -3.14 -32.65 -0.64
N GLU A 340 -2.36 -33.41 -1.41
CA GLU A 340 -2.85 -34.16 -2.57
C GLU A 340 -3.89 -35.22 -2.15
N PHE A 341 -3.65 -35.95 -1.06
CA PHE A 341 -4.62 -36.89 -0.50
C PHE A 341 -5.95 -36.19 -0.15
N ILE A 342 -5.89 -35.00 0.48
CA ILE A 342 -7.08 -34.22 0.82
C ILE A 342 -7.83 -33.80 -0.46
N ARG A 343 -7.12 -33.32 -1.49
CA ARG A 343 -7.70 -32.96 -2.79
C ARG A 343 -8.45 -34.14 -3.42
N GLU A 344 -7.84 -35.32 -3.44
CA GLU A 344 -8.47 -36.54 -3.99
C GLU A 344 -9.76 -36.89 -3.24
N LYS A 345 -9.71 -36.90 -1.90
CA LYS A 345 -10.90 -37.18 -1.08
C LYS A 345 -12.00 -36.15 -1.27
N ARG A 346 -11.66 -34.86 -1.36
CA ARG A 346 -12.62 -33.79 -1.70
C ARG A 346 -13.33 -34.07 -3.01
N ASN A 347 -12.57 -34.41 -4.07
CA ASN A 347 -13.14 -34.64 -5.39
C ASN A 347 -14.10 -35.84 -5.39
N ILE A 348 -13.77 -36.91 -4.67
CA ILE A 348 -14.63 -38.08 -4.52
C ILE A 348 -15.96 -37.71 -3.85
N VAL A 349 -15.93 -36.92 -2.77
CA VAL A 349 -17.15 -36.56 -2.04
C VAL A 349 -17.93 -35.42 -2.67
N ALA A 350 -17.30 -34.60 -3.52
CA ALA A 350 -17.96 -33.53 -4.28
C ALA A 350 -18.62 -34.03 -5.58
N HIS A 351 -18.26 -35.24 -6.05
CA HIS A 351 -18.82 -35.83 -7.26
C HIS A 351 -20.36 -35.99 -7.17
N PRO A 352 -21.12 -35.85 -8.28
CA PRO A 352 -22.58 -36.03 -8.29
C PRO A 352 -23.03 -37.40 -7.78
N THR A 353 -22.22 -38.44 -8.03
CA THR A 353 -22.38 -39.80 -7.49
C THR A 353 -21.19 -40.13 -6.58
N PRO A 354 -21.18 -39.67 -5.32
CA PRO A 354 -20.02 -39.82 -4.45
C PRO A 354 -19.90 -41.26 -3.95
N ILE A 355 -18.66 -41.77 -3.88
CA ILE A 355 -18.37 -42.99 -3.12
C ILE A 355 -18.63 -42.68 -1.64
N LYS A 356 -19.17 -43.65 -0.89
CA LYS A 356 -19.46 -43.45 0.55
C LYS A 356 -18.18 -43.05 1.29
N ALA A 357 -18.18 -41.86 1.89
CA ALA A 357 -17.10 -41.42 2.77
C ALA A 357 -17.10 -42.27 4.04
N THR A 358 -15.93 -42.82 4.39
CA THR A 358 -15.75 -43.58 5.64
C THR A 358 -15.33 -42.64 6.76
N TYR A 359 -15.57 -43.08 8.00
CA TYR A 359 -15.05 -42.39 9.18
C TYR A 359 -13.52 -42.25 9.13
N GLU A 360 -12.82 -43.31 8.72
CA GLU A 360 -11.37 -43.30 8.59
C GLU A 360 -10.88 -42.25 7.60
N ASP A 361 -11.54 -42.11 6.45
CA ASP A 361 -11.22 -41.08 5.46
C ASP A 361 -11.45 -39.66 6.02
N ALA A 362 -12.58 -39.45 6.69
CA ALA A 362 -12.90 -38.16 7.31
C ALA A 362 -11.88 -37.79 8.40
N LEU A 363 -11.49 -38.75 9.24
CA LEU A 363 -10.48 -38.56 10.28
C LEU A 363 -9.09 -38.28 9.71
N LYS A 364 -8.67 -39.02 8.68
CA LYS A 364 -7.39 -38.77 7.99
C LYS A 364 -7.36 -37.37 7.37
N VAL A 365 -8.41 -36.96 6.67
CA VAL A 365 -8.51 -35.61 6.10
C VAL A 365 -8.44 -34.55 7.20
N PHE A 366 -9.24 -34.71 8.27
CA PHE A 366 -9.27 -33.77 9.39
C PHE A 366 -7.89 -33.61 10.03
N LYS A 367 -7.22 -34.71 10.38
CA LYS A 367 -5.91 -34.69 11.05
C LYS A 367 -4.79 -34.13 10.18
N LYS A 368 -4.83 -34.37 8.86
CA LYS A 368 -3.87 -33.79 7.92
C LYS A 368 -4.06 -32.28 7.77
N VAL A 369 -5.32 -31.81 7.73
CA VAL A 369 -5.60 -30.36 7.75
C VAL A 369 -5.20 -29.73 9.08
N GLU A 370 -5.45 -30.41 10.21
CA GLU A 370 -5.00 -29.96 11.54
C GLU A 370 -3.49 -29.75 11.58
N LEU A 371 -2.71 -30.75 11.15
CA LEU A 371 -1.26 -30.65 11.09
C LEU A 371 -0.79 -29.51 10.17
N PHE A 372 -1.38 -29.38 8.97
CA PHE A 372 -1.02 -28.31 8.06
C PHE A 372 -1.35 -26.93 8.64
N PHE A 373 -2.48 -26.80 9.35
CA PHE A 373 -2.85 -25.57 10.05
C PHE A 373 -1.83 -25.22 11.12
N ASP A 374 -1.44 -26.19 11.94
CA ASP A 374 -0.43 -25.99 12.99
C ASP A 374 0.91 -25.53 12.38
N LEU A 375 1.36 -26.19 11.31
CA LEU A 375 2.59 -25.81 10.60
C LEU A 375 2.50 -24.39 10.00
N PHE A 376 1.40 -24.08 9.31
CA PHE A 376 1.18 -22.77 8.72
C PHE A 376 1.14 -21.67 9.79
N PHE A 377 0.34 -21.84 10.85
CA PHE A 377 0.19 -20.85 11.90
C PHE A 377 1.45 -20.70 12.76
N LEU A 378 2.24 -21.76 12.92
CA LEU A 378 3.56 -21.68 13.52
C LEU A 378 4.50 -20.84 12.66
N GLU A 379 4.53 -21.07 11.34
CA GLU A 379 5.38 -20.34 10.40
C GLU A 379 5.01 -18.84 10.33
N ILE A 380 3.72 -18.54 10.24
CA ILE A 380 3.24 -17.16 10.24
C ILE A 380 3.03 -16.62 11.66
N GLY A 381 3.52 -17.31 12.68
CA GLY A 381 3.45 -16.88 14.07
C GLY A 381 2.06 -16.50 14.61
N LEU A 382 0.93 -16.84 14.00
CA LEU A 382 -0.37 -16.52 14.61
C LEU A 382 -0.74 -17.61 15.62
N ARG A 383 -0.21 -17.54 16.85
CA ARG A 383 -0.80 -18.32 17.95
C ARG A 383 -2.21 -17.79 18.17
N GLY A 384 -3.19 -18.65 17.91
CA GLY A 384 -4.58 -18.34 18.22
C GLY A 384 -4.75 -18.33 19.73
N ASP A 385 -4.97 -17.14 20.27
CA ASP A 385 -5.73 -16.91 21.50
C ASP A 385 -6.68 -15.72 21.25
#